data_AF-A0A1F4HNK1-F1
#
_entry.id   AF-A0A1F4HNK1-F1
#
_cell.length_a   1.000
_cell.length_b   1.000
_cell.length_c   1.000
_cell.angle_alpha   90.00
_cell.angle_beta   90.00
_cell.angle_gamma   90.00
#
_symmetry.space_group_name_H-M   'P 1'
#
loop_
_entity.id
_entity.type
_entity.pdbx_description
1 polymer ?
#
loop_
_entity_poly.entity_id
_entity_poly.type
_entity_poly.pdbx_seq_one_letter_code
_entity_poly.pdbx_strand_id
1 'polypeptide(L)'
;MTTFYAKHDRSHQEPSDWGEIPKRPGLYLSLSHGRDFPQQTMRQRGFAGPKIGPLLYMQTHYAQRVSLRFASRRDAKRFFPTTTLTLNSLVVIEGTLVYGDKCYGDWDVCYITAELCLPKKTLANITLGR
;
A
#
# COMPACT_ATOMS: atom_id res chain seq x y z
N MET A 1 -12.19 29.30 18.01
CA MET A 1 -12.53 27.90 17.71
C MET A 1 -12.36 27.73 16.21
N THR A 2 -11.21 27.25 15.76
CA THR A 2 -10.89 27.19 14.32
C THR A 2 -11.46 25.90 13.75
N THR A 3 -12.51 26.02 12.94
CA THR A 3 -13.08 24.90 12.19
C THR A 3 -12.14 24.53 11.06
N PHE A 4 -11.45 23.39 11.18
CA PHE A 4 -10.71 22.80 10.08
C PHE A 4 -11.70 22.12 9.15
N TYR A 5 -12.06 22.77 8.03
CA TYR A 5 -12.73 22.08 6.94
C TYR A 5 -11.69 21.21 6.23
N ALA A 6 -11.89 19.89 6.26
CA ALA A 6 -11.22 19.01 5.30
C ALA A 6 -11.78 19.36 3.92
N LYS A 7 -11.02 20.12 3.12
CA LYS A 7 -11.25 20.14 1.68
C LYS A 7 -11.02 18.71 1.21
N HIS A 8 -12.10 18.02 0.88
CA HIS A 8 -12.03 16.72 0.24
C HIS A 8 -11.58 16.97 -1.20
N ASP A 9 -10.26 17.09 -1.40
CA ASP A 9 -9.69 17.03 -2.73
C ASP A 9 -9.86 15.60 -3.24
N ARG A 10 -10.90 15.38 -4.04
CA ARG A 10 -11.06 14.17 -4.86
C ARG A 10 -10.20 14.30 -6.11
N SER A 11 -8.92 14.61 -5.95
CA SER A 11 -7.93 14.19 -6.93
C SER A 11 -7.90 12.67 -6.86
N HIS A 12 -8.76 12.07 -7.69
CA HIS A 12 -8.85 10.64 -7.89
C HIS A 12 -7.45 10.08 -8.07
N GLN A 13 -6.93 9.38 -7.07
CA GLN A 13 -5.83 8.47 -7.28
C GLN A 13 -6.41 7.33 -8.13
N GLU A 14 -6.33 7.47 -9.44
CA GLU A 14 -6.65 6.35 -10.30
C GLU A 14 -5.74 5.17 -9.92
N PRO A 15 -6.21 3.91 -10.03
CA PRO A 15 -5.38 2.73 -9.78
C PRO A 15 -4.06 2.73 -10.58
N SER A 16 -3.96 3.54 -11.64
CA SER A 16 -2.77 3.73 -12.47
C SER A 16 -1.55 4.27 -11.72
N ASP A 17 -1.73 5.11 -10.68
CA ASP A 17 -0.61 5.65 -9.88
C ASP A 17 -0.09 4.63 -8.85
N TRP A 18 -0.86 3.57 -8.57
CA TRP A 18 -0.48 2.54 -7.64
C TRP A 18 0.57 1.58 -8.21
N GLY A 19 0.94 1.68 -9.49
CA GLY A 19 1.91 0.81 -10.13
C GLY A 19 1.37 -0.61 -10.37
N GLU A 20 2.16 -1.63 -10.04
CA GLU A 20 1.75 -3.03 -10.26
C GLU A 20 0.58 -3.41 -9.35
N ILE A 21 -0.58 -3.72 -9.94
CA ILE A 21 -1.77 -4.15 -9.21
C ILE A 21 -1.57 -5.58 -8.67
N PRO A 22 -1.87 -5.83 -7.38
CA PRO A 22 -1.83 -7.18 -6.82
C PRO A 22 -2.73 -8.16 -7.58
N LYS A 23 -2.24 -9.41 -7.76
CA LYS A 23 -2.96 -10.46 -8.50
C LYS A 23 -4.16 -11.05 -7.76
N ARG A 24 -4.37 -10.69 -6.49
CA ARG A 24 -5.45 -11.20 -5.65
C ARG A 24 -6.26 -10.04 -5.11
N PRO A 25 -7.60 -10.12 -5.09
CA PRO A 25 -8.42 -9.07 -4.50
C PRO A 25 -8.22 -9.03 -2.98
N GLY A 26 -8.50 -7.86 -2.40
CA GLY A 26 -8.44 -7.62 -0.96
C GLY A 26 -7.88 -6.25 -0.60
N LEU A 27 -7.73 -6.00 0.70
CA LEU A 27 -7.14 -4.78 1.23
C LEU A 27 -5.61 -4.88 1.20
N TYR A 28 -4.93 -3.84 0.72
CA TYR A 28 -3.48 -3.77 0.66
C TYR A 28 -2.97 -2.46 1.23
N LEU A 29 -1.83 -2.53 1.90
CA LEU A 29 -1.01 -1.39 2.28
C LEU A 29 0.10 -1.21 1.24
N SER A 30 0.16 -0.07 0.55
CA SER A 30 1.27 0.26 -0.34
C SER A 30 2.21 1.24 0.33
N LEU A 31 3.51 0.97 0.24
CA LEU A 31 4.55 1.83 0.79
C LEU A 31 5.24 2.59 -0.35
N SER A 32 5.46 3.89 -0.17
CA SER A 32 6.09 4.74 -1.19
C SER A 32 7.01 5.77 -0.54
N HIS A 33 7.75 6.52 -1.37
CA HIS A 33 8.73 7.51 -0.90
C HIS A 33 9.78 6.90 0.05
N GLY A 34 10.30 5.72 -0.33
CA GLY A 34 11.27 4.96 0.44
C GLY A 34 12.66 5.60 0.49
N ARG A 35 13.31 5.46 1.64
CA ARG A 35 14.67 5.93 1.97
C ARG A 35 15.38 4.97 2.92
N ASP A 36 16.70 5.07 2.99
CA ASP A 36 17.52 4.23 3.88
C ASP A 36 17.43 4.70 5.33
N PHE A 37 17.33 6.02 5.55
CA PHE A 37 17.21 6.61 6.89
C PHE A 37 16.02 7.58 6.96
N PRO A 38 15.31 7.69 8.10
CA PRO A 38 14.12 8.55 8.21
C PRO A 38 14.39 10.03 7.85
N GLN A 39 15.53 10.58 8.28
CA GLN A 39 15.94 11.98 8.03
C GLN A 39 16.70 12.20 6.72
N GLN A 40 16.85 11.17 5.88
CA GLN A 40 17.59 11.31 4.63
C GLN A 40 16.93 12.37 3.75
N THR A 41 17.67 13.44 3.46
CA THR A 41 17.20 14.51 2.57
C THR A 41 17.04 13.95 1.17
N MET A 42 15.82 14.02 0.62
CA MET A 42 15.51 13.48 -0.70
C MET A 42 15.40 14.62 -1.72
N ARG A 43 16.22 14.57 -2.78
CA ARG A 43 16.11 15.48 -3.94
C ARG A 43 15.21 14.93 -5.06
N GLN A 44 14.93 13.63 -5.02
CA GLN A 44 14.09 12.92 -5.98
C GLN A 44 13.00 12.14 -5.25
N ARG A 45 11.99 11.67 -6.00
CA ARG A 45 10.99 10.73 -5.48
C ARG A 45 11.71 9.46 -5.04
N GLY A 46 11.57 9.06 -3.78
CA GLY A 46 12.23 7.88 -3.23
C GLY A 46 11.84 6.57 -3.90
N PHE A 47 12.40 5.45 -3.45
CA PHE A 47 12.08 4.15 -4.05
C PHE A 47 10.66 3.69 -3.67
N ALA A 48 10.04 2.91 -4.56
CA ALA A 48 8.76 2.28 -4.30
C ALA A 48 8.94 1.11 -3.33
N GLY A 49 8.05 1.02 -2.34
CA GLY A 49 8.01 -0.08 -1.39
C GLY A 49 7.04 -1.19 -1.81
N PRO A 50 6.95 -2.25 -1.00
CA PRO A 50 6.07 -3.37 -1.28
C PRO A 50 4.60 -3.01 -1.08
N LYS A 51 3.74 -3.82 -1.71
CA LYS A 51 2.31 -3.88 -1.45
C LYS A 51 2.03 -5.03 -0.49
N ILE A 52 1.77 -4.70 0.77
CA ILE A 52 1.62 -5.65 1.87
C ILE A 52 0.16 -6.04 1.99
N GLY A 53 -0.14 -7.32 1.80
CA GLY A 53 -1.49 -7.87 1.90
C GLY A 53 -1.63 -9.24 1.22
N PRO A 54 -2.85 -9.77 1.09
CA PRO A 54 -4.12 -9.15 1.48
C PRO A 54 -4.32 -9.08 3.00
N LEU A 55 -4.93 -7.98 3.44
CA LEU A 55 -5.27 -7.67 4.82
C LEU A 55 -6.78 -7.80 5.05
N LEU A 56 -7.18 -8.13 6.28
CA LEU A 56 -8.55 -8.00 6.78
C LEU A 56 -8.78 -6.58 7.31
N TYR A 57 -7.79 -6.03 8.00
CA TYR A 57 -7.81 -4.63 8.44
C TYR A 57 -6.38 -4.10 8.63
N MET A 58 -6.29 -2.77 8.60
CA MET A 58 -5.16 -2.01 9.09
C MET A 58 -5.65 -1.02 10.15
N GLN A 59 -4.90 -0.88 11.22
CA GLN A 59 -5.21 0.08 12.29
C GLN A 59 -3.95 0.84 12.67
N THR A 60 -4.06 2.17 12.71
CA THR A 60 -2.99 3.05 13.18
C THR A 60 -3.30 3.50 14.60
N HIS A 61 -2.38 3.26 15.53
CA HIS A 61 -2.47 3.69 16.92
C HIS A 61 -1.52 4.86 17.17
N TYR A 62 -2.07 5.98 17.65
CA TYR A 62 -1.33 7.18 18.05
C TYR A 62 -0.35 7.73 17.01
N ALA A 63 -0.59 7.47 15.72
CA ALA A 63 0.34 7.77 14.62
C ALA A 63 1.76 7.19 14.80
N GLN A 64 1.92 6.17 15.66
CA GLN A 64 3.22 5.59 16.03
C GLN A 64 3.32 4.10 15.70
N ARG A 65 2.19 3.39 15.64
CA ARG A 65 2.16 1.95 15.37
C ARG A 65 1.07 1.62 14.37
N VAL A 66 1.42 0.84 13.36
CA VAL A 66 0.49 0.34 12.36
C VAL A 66 0.34 -1.16 12.54
N SER A 67 -0.85 -1.60 12.94
CA SER A 67 -1.22 -3.00 13.10
C SER A 67 -1.82 -3.53 11.80
N LEU A 68 -1.34 -4.69 11.34
CA LEU A 68 -1.72 -5.35 10.09
C LEU A 68 -2.29 -6.74 10.39
N ARG A 69 -3.59 -6.92 10.13
CA ARG A 69 -4.21 -8.24 10.20
C ARG A 69 -4.27 -8.82 8.79
N PHE A 70 -3.52 -9.88 8.53
CA PHE A 70 -3.52 -10.58 7.25
C PHE A 70 -4.75 -11.49 7.08
N ALA A 71 -5.13 -11.74 5.83
CA ALA A 71 -6.17 -12.72 5.51
C ALA A 71 -5.76 -14.16 5.87
N SER A 72 -4.46 -14.47 5.79
CA SER A 72 -3.93 -15.79 6.15
C SER A 72 -2.53 -15.72 6.77
N ARG A 73 -2.15 -16.78 7.51
CA ARG A 73 -0.78 -16.94 8.04
C ARG A 73 0.26 -17.04 6.92
N ARG A 74 -0.10 -17.61 5.77
CA ARG A 74 0.79 -17.71 4.60
C ARG A 74 1.09 -16.32 4.03
N ASP A 75 0.07 -15.46 3.96
CA ASP A 75 0.23 -14.09 3.49
C ASP A 75 1.10 -13.29 4.47
N ALA A 76 0.88 -13.44 5.78
CA ALA A 76 1.72 -12.81 6.80
C ALA A 76 3.20 -13.22 6.68
N LYS A 77 3.49 -14.52 6.55
CA LYS A 77 4.86 -15.05 6.40
C LYS A 77 5.59 -14.54 5.16
N ARG A 78 4.88 -14.16 4.10
CA ARG A 78 5.50 -13.58 2.90
C ARG A 78 6.19 -12.25 3.19
N PHE A 79 5.64 -11.46 4.11
CA PHE A 79 6.16 -10.13 4.45
C PHE A 79 6.89 -10.08 5.79
N PHE A 80 6.59 -11.01 6.69
CA PHE A 80 7.19 -11.17 8.01
C PHE A 80 7.66 -12.62 8.17
N PRO A 81 8.82 -13.01 7.62
CA PRO A 81 9.21 -14.43 7.50
C PRO A 81 9.28 -15.19 8.82
N THR A 82 9.57 -14.49 9.92
CA THR A 82 9.69 -15.06 11.27
C THR A 82 8.36 -15.14 12.02
N THR A 83 7.25 -14.64 11.46
CA THR A 83 5.96 -14.62 12.15
C THR A 83 5.26 -15.97 12.14
N THR A 84 4.62 -16.31 13.26
CA THR A 84 3.67 -17.42 13.38
C THR A 84 2.23 -16.94 13.45
N LEU A 85 2.04 -15.62 13.59
CA LEU A 85 0.76 -14.97 13.78
C LEU A 85 0.31 -14.29 12.49
N THR A 86 -0.98 -14.07 12.43
CA THR A 86 -1.65 -13.42 11.32
C THR A 86 -1.92 -11.92 11.62
N LEU A 87 -1.59 -11.47 12.84
CA LEU A 87 -1.48 -10.06 13.22
C LEU A 87 0.00 -9.70 13.37
N ASN A 88 0.45 -8.65 12.68
CA ASN A 88 1.81 -8.11 12.78
C ASN A 88 1.74 -6.59 12.93
N SER A 89 2.84 -5.94 13.30
CA SER A 89 2.88 -4.49 13.44
C SER A 89 4.14 -3.88 12.84
N LEU A 90 3.99 -2.67 12.33
CA LEU A 90 5.05 -1.78 11.90
C LEU A 90 5.09 -0.56 12.82
N VAL A 91 6.24 0.10 12.87
CA VAL A 91 6.45 1.31 13.69
C VAL A 91 6.62 2.52 12.79
N VAL A 92 6.10 3.65 13.23
CA VAL A 92 6.35 4.95 12.62
C VAL A 92 7.46 5.62 13.40
N ILE A 93 8.57 5.92 12.74
CA ILE A 93 9.72 6.62 13.30
C ILE A 93 9.90 7.90 12.50
N GLU A 94 9.86 9.04 13.19
CA GLU A 94 10.09 10.37 12.60
C GLU A 94 9.24 10.63 11.34
N GLY A 95 7.96 10.25 11.40
CA GLY A 95 7.02 10.41 10.29
C GLY A 95 7.19 9.40 9.16
N THR A 96 8.02 8.36 9.32
CA THR A 96 8.19 7.28 8.35
C THR A 96 7.73 5.94 8.88
N LEU A 97 7.02 5.17 8.05
CA LEU A 97 6.70 3.79 8.39
C LEU A 97 7.89 2.90 8.08
N VAL A 98 8.36 2.13 9.06
CA VAL A 98 9.54 1.26 8.93
C VAL A 98 9.13 -0.13 8.48
N TYR A 99 9.73 -0.63 7.40
CA TYR A 99 9.55 -2.01 6.93
C TYR A 99 10.86 -2.58 6.41
N GLY A 100 11.29 -3.73 6.96
CA GLY A 100 12.61 -4.28 6.71
C GLY A 100 13.69 -3.36 7.28
N ASP A 101 14.70 -3.06 6.46
CA ASP A 101 15.78 -2.11 6.75
C ASP A 101 15.50 -0.70 6.18
N LYS A 102 14.27 -0.43 5.70
CA LYS A 102 13.90 0.78 4.98
C LYS A 102 12.80 1.59 5.68
N CYS A 103 12.75 2.87 5.36
CA CYS A 103 11.80 3.84 5.90
C CYS A 103 10.97 4.46 4.76
N TYR A 104 9.66 4.54 4.92
CA TYR A 104 8.74 5.02 3.89
C TYR A 104 7.98 6.25 4.35
N GLY A 105 8.06 7.33 3.57
CA GLY A 105 7.43 8.60 3.91
C GLY A 105 5.91 8.56 3.83
N ASP A 106 5.38 7.80 2.87
CA ASP A 106 3.95 7.73 2.61
C ASP A 106 3.48 6.26 2.62
N TRP A 107 2.24 6.06 3.07
CA TRP A 107 1.60 4.76 3.06
C TRP A 107 0.10 4.87 2.77
N ASP A 108 -0.33 4.15 1.75
CA ASP A 108 -1.71 4.19 1.25
C ASP A 108 -2.40 2.85 1.53
N VAL A 109 -3.69 2.91 1.88
CA VAL A 109 -4.53 1.72 2.03
C VAL A 109 -5.54 1.69 0.89
N CYS A 110 -5.48 0.64 0.07
CA CYS A 110 -6.42 0.48 -1.04
C CYS A 110 -7.05 -0.89 -1.03
N TYR A 111 -8.35 -0.93 -1.32
CA TYR A 111 -9.08 -2.16 -1.57
C TYR A 111 -9.05 -2.47 -3.08
N ILE A 112 -8.47 -3.61 -3.43
CA ILE A 112 -8.35 -4.08 -4.81
C ILE A 112 -9.50 -5.06 -5.06
N THR A 113 -10.36 -4.73 -6.01
CA THR A 113 -11.47 -5.59 -6.43
C THR A 113 -11.01 -6.69 -7.36
N ALA A 114 -11.85 -7.70 -7.58
CA ALA A 114 -11.51 -8.84 -8.44
C ALA A 114 -11.28 -8.41 -9.89
N GLU A 115 -12.05 -7.43 -10.37
CA GLU A 115 -11.98 -6.91 -11.74
C GLU A 115 -10.63 -6.24 -12.03
N LEU A 116 -10.06 -5.56 -11.03
CA LEU A 116 -8.74 -4.93 -11.12
C LEU A 116 -7.60 -5.95 -11.18
N CYS A 117 -7.82 -7.17 -10.67
CA CYS A 117 -6.82 -8.25 -10.71
C CYS A 117 -6.77 -8.96 -12.07
N LEU A 118 -7.79 -8.77 -12.91
CA LEU A 118 -7.86 -9.41 -14.21
C LEU A 118 -6.92 -8.72 -15.20
N PRO A 119 -6.25 -9.47 -16.10
CA PRO A 119 -5.54 -8.87 -17.21
C PRO A 119 -6.50 -7.98 -18.00
N LYS A 120 -6.10 -6.73 -18.30
CA LYS A 120 -6.86 -5.88 -19.22
C LYS A 120 -7.04 -6.67 -20.52
N LYS A 121 -8.28 -7.01 -20.88
CA LYS A 121 -8.57 -7.64 -22.18
C LYS A 121 -8.06 -6.68 -23.25
N THR A 122 -7.01 -7.05 -23.96
CA THR A 122 -6.64 -6.40 -25.22
C THR A 122 -7.81 -6.62 -26.16
N LEU A 123 -8.62 -5.59 -26.41
CA LEU A 123 -9.56 -5.60 -27.53
C LEU A 123 -8.73 -5.59 -28.81
N ALA A 124 -8.34 -6.78 -29.27
CA ALA A 124 -7.79 -6.96 -30.60
C ALA A 124 -8.93 -6.66 -31.60
N ASN A 125 -8.78 -5.53 -32.29
CA ASN A 125 -9.37 -5.15 -33.58
C ASN A 125 -10.44 -6.10 -34.13
N ILE A 126 -11.72 -5.77 -33.91
CA ILE A 126 -12.76 -6.19 -34.85
C ILE A 126 -12.78 -5.15 -35.98
N THR A 127 -11.88 -5.30 -36.94
CA THR A 127 -12.08 -4.70 -38.26
C THR A 127 -13.22 -5.48 -38.90
N LEU A 128 -14.45 -4.96 -38.79
CA LEU A 128 -15.58 -5.41 -39.59
C LEU A 128 -15.24 -5.11 -41.04
N GLY A 129 -14.77 -6.14 -41.76
CA GLY A 129 -14.76 -6.13 -43.21
C GLY A 129 -16.20 -6.20 -43.71
N ARG A 130 -16.65 -5.13 -44.37
CA ARG A 130 -17.45 -5.15 -45.59
C ARG A 130 -17.60 -3.73 -46.14
#